data_AF-S4NAM2-F1
#
_entry.id   AF-S4NAM2-F1
#
_cell.length_a   1.000
_cell.length_b   1.000
_cell.length_c   1.000
_cell.angle_alpha   90.00
_cell.angle_beta   90.00
_cell.angle_gamma   90.00
#
_symmetry.space_group_name_H-M   'P 1'
#
loop_
_entity.id
_entity.type
_entity.pdbx_description
1 polymer ?
#
loop_
_entity_poly.entity_id
_entity_poly.type
_entity_poly.pdbx_seq_one_letter_code
_entity_poly.pdbx_strand_id
1 'polypeptide(L)'
;MEERPSGLDVTVRVRRDRLDMFLRLTAFLPSEFLDDDGESEWATVRLTYGLLPETRQLLVFGDQVEVLSPPRVREELARAAASVTELYQRSGEAPG
;
A
#
# COMPACT_ATOMS: atom_id res chain seq x y z
N MET A 1 -13.13 -0.38 -29.49
CA MET A 1 -12.17 -0.46 -28.37
C MET A 1 -12.99 -0.25 -27.10
N GLU A 2 -13.07 -1.25 -26.24
CA GLU A 2 -13.58 -1.05 -24.89
C GLU A 2 -12.43 -0.46 -24.08
N GLU A 3 -12.52 0.83 -23.74
CA GLU A 3 -11.67 1.41 -22.70
C GLU A 3 -12.02 0.68 -21.41
N ARG A 4 -11.24 -0.36 -21.07
CA ARG A 4 -11.22 -0.87 -19.71
C ARG A 4 -10.95 0.34 -18.82
N PRO A 5 -11.75 0.58 -17.75
CA PRO A 5 -11.49 1.69 -16.84
C PRO A 5 -10.02 1.61 -16.45
N SER A 6 -9.26 2.67 -16.77
CA SER A 6 -7.82 2.67 -16.60
C SER A 6 -7.52 2.44 -15.13
N GLY A 7 -6.91 1.28 -14.84
CA GLY A 7 -6.56 0.91 -13.48
C GLY A 7 -5.72 1.99 -12.81
N LEU A 8 -5.84 2.08 -11.50
CA LEU A 8 -4.99 2.92 -10.66
C LEU A 8 -3.64 2.23 -10.49
N ASP A 9 -2.64 2.62 -11.27
CA ASP A 9 -1.27 2.16 -11.07
C ASP A 9 -0.67 2.82 -9.82
N VAL A 10 -0.15 1.99 -8.92
CA VAL A 10 0.44 2.38 -7.64
C VAL A 10 1.86 1.84 -7.59
N THR A 11 2.84 2.73 -7.45
CA THR A 11 4.23 2.34 -7.22
C THR A 11 4.48 2.31 -5.72
N VAL A 12 4.96 1.17 -5.23
CA VAL A 12 5.35 0.98 -3.85
C VAL A 12 6.79 0.52 -3.76
N ARG A 13 7.45 0.83 -2.65
CA ARG A 13 8.63 0.12 -2.20
C ARG A 13 8.27 -0.80 -1.05
N VAL A 14 8.81 -2.00 -1.06
CA VAL A 14 8.55 -3.05 -0.06
C VAL A 14 9.87 -3.47 0.57
N ARG A 15 9.92 -3.57 1.89
CA ARG A 15 11.09 -4.11 2.60
C ARG A 15 11.39 -5.52 2.12
N ARG A 16 12.66 -5.80 1.81
CA ARG A 16 13.05 -7.05 1.14
C ARG A 16 12.72 -8.29 1.96
N ASP A 17 12.85 -8.22 3.29
CA ASP A 17 12.48 -9.30 4.23
C ASP A 17 10.97 -9.60 4.24
N ARG A 18 10.13 -8.69 3.74
CA ARG A 18 8.67 -8.83 3.63
C ARG A 18 8.16 -9.02 2.20
N LEU A 19 9.03 -8.96 1.19
CA LEU A 19 8.64 -9.00 -0.22
C LEU A 19 7.87 -10.27 -0.58
N ASP A 20 8.34 -11.45 -0.18
CA ASP A 20 7.66 -12.72 -0.47
C ASP A 20 6.24 -12.77 0.11
N MET A 21 6.09 -12.29 1.34
CA MET A 21 4.78 -12.23 2.02
C MET A 21 3.87 -11.21 1.34
N PHE A 22 4.41 -10.05 0.98
CA PHE A 22 3.70 -9.00 0.27
C PHE A 22 3.12 -9.53 -1.05
N LEU A 23 3.97 -10.11 -1.91
CA LEU A 23 3.55 -10.64 -3.21
C LEU A 23 2.50 -11.74 -3.08
N ARG A 24 2.60 -12.58 -2.05
CA ARG A 24 1.59 -13.61 -1.77
C ARG A 24 0.24 -13.00 -1.41
N LEU A 25 0.23 -11.97 -0.57
CA LEU A 25 -1.01 -11.31 -0.13
C LEU A 25 -1.61 -10.41 -1.20
N THR A 26 -0.81 -9.87 -2.12
CA THR A 26 -1.26 -9.04 -3.23
C THR A 26 -1.37 -9.81 -4.55
N ALA A 27 -1.26 -11.15 -4.55
CA ALA A 27 -1.19 -11.98 -5.77
C ALA A 27 -2.41 -11.85 -6.70
N PHE A 28 -3.53 -11.36 -6.20
CA PHE A 28 -4.75 -11.10 -6.98
C PHE A 28 -4.69 -9.79 -7.78
N LEU A 29 -3.70 -8.94 -7.53
CA LEU A 29 -3.47 -7.70 -8.27
C LEU A 29 -2.43 -7.94 -9.38
N PRO A 30 -2.62 -7.35 -10.57
CA PRO A 30 -1.55 -7.23 -11.53
C PRO A 30 -0.35 -6.52 -10.90
N SER A 31 0.84 -7.09 -11.03
CA SER A 31 2.06 -6.57 -10.44
C SER A 31 3.25 -6.66 -11.39
N GLU A 32 4.17 -5.70 -11.28
CA GLU A 32 5.40 -5.64 -12.05
C GLU A 32 6.53 -5.10 -11.18
N PHE A 33 7.69 -5.76 -11.20
CA PHE A 33 8.90 -5.23 -10.58
C PHE A 33 9.47 -4.10 -11.41
N LEU A 34 9.70 -2.95 -10.79
CA LEU A 34 10.34 -1.80 -11.42
C LEU A 34 11.83 -1.72 -11.11
N ASP A 35 12.20 -2.14 -9.90
CA ASP A 35 13.57 -2.15 -9.43
C ASP A 35 13.72 -3.24 -8.34
N ASP A 36 14.29 -4.37 -8.74
CA ASP A 36 14.68 -5.47 -7.86
C ASP A 36 16.09 -5.92 -8.25
N ASP A 37 17.09 -5.24 -7.69
CA ASP A 37 18.51 -5.54 -7.90
C ASP A 37 19.02 -6.76 -7.13
N GLY A 38 18.17 -7.45 -6.36
CA GLY A 38 18.59 -8.59 -5.54
C GLY A 38 19.13 -8.24 -4.15
N GLU A 39 19.60 -7.01 -3.96
CA GLU A 39 20.54 -6.64 -2.89
C GLU A 39 20.06 -5.46 -2.03
N SER A 40 19.27 -4.56 -2.62
CA SER A 40 18.74 -3.39 -1.95
C SER A 40 17.76 -3.77 -0.85
N GLU A 41 17.80 -3.03 0.25
CA GLU A 41 16.92 -3.21 1.41
C GLU A 41 15.42 -3.06 1.06
N TRP A 42 15.14 -2.37 -0.04
CA TRP A 42 13.80 -2.13 -0.59
C TRP A 42 13.74 -2.64 -2.02
N ALA A 43 12.64 -3.28 -2.39
CA ALA A 43 12.29 -3.62 -3.76
C ALA A 43 11.12 -2.76 -4.23
N THR A 44 11.15 -2.26 -5.46
CA THR A 44 10.10 -1.41 -6.03
C THR A 44 9.17 -2.22 -6.92
N VAL A 45 7.87 -2.16 -6.60
CA VAL A 45 6.81 -2.91 -7.29
C VAL A 45 5.72 -1.94 -7.73
N ARG A 46 5.23 -2.10 -8.95
CA ARG A 46 3.99 -1.48 -9.42
C ARG A 46 2.84 -2.46 -9.24
N LEU A 47 1.76 -2.01 -8.64
CA LEU A 47 0.48 -2.72 -8.52
C LEU A 47 -0.60 -1.97 -9.28
N THR A 48 -1.56 -2.67 -9.88
CA THR A 48 -2.72 -2.04 -10.51
C THR A 48 -3.99 -2.32 -9.71
N TYR A 49 -4.60 -1.25 -9.19
CA TYR A 49 -5.86 -1.28 -8.43
C TYR A 49 -7.05 -0.90 -9.30
N GLY A 50 -8.26 -1.32 -8.91
CA GLY A 50 -9.49 -0.85 -9.56
C GLY A 50 -9.90 0.53 -9.04
N LEU A 51 -9.78 0.75 -7.72
CA LEU A 51 -10.27 1.95 -7.05
C LEU A 51 -9.29 2.46 -5.98
N LEU A 52 -9.30 3.77 -5.73
CA LEU A 52 -8.46 4.39 -4.70
C LEU A 52 -8.66 3.81 -3.29
N PRO A 53 -9.88 3.57 -2.77
CA PRO A 53 -10.06 3.03 -1.42
C PRO A 53 -9.52 1.61 -1.24
N GLU A 54 -9.37 0.82 -2.31
CA GLU A 54 -8.80 -0.53 -2.25
C GLU A 54 -7.32 -0.51 -1.83
N THR A 55 -6.63 0.61 -2.06
CA THR A 55 -5.22 0.80 -1.66
C THR A 55 -5.04 0.79 -0.15
N ARG A 56 -6.09 1.05 0.64
CA ARG A 56 -6.04 0.99 2.12
C ARG A 56 -5.57 -0.36 2.64
N GLN A 57 -5.72 -1.43 1.86
CA GLN A 57 -5.19 -2.75 2.22
C GLN A 57 -3.68 -2.72 2.50
N LEU A 58 -2.93 -1.79 1.89
CA LEU A 58 -1.48 -1.64 2.10
C LEU A 58 -1.13 -1.31 3.56
N LEU A 59 -2.06 -0.75 4.34
CA LEU A 59 -1.86 -0.46 5.75
C LEU A 59 -1.63 -1.71 6.62
N VAL A 60 -2.02 -2.91 6.14
CA VAL A 60 -1.73 -4.17 6.85
C VAL A 60 -0.23 -4.43 7.00
N PHE A 61 0.59 -3.85 6.12
CA PHE A 61 2.04 -3.98 6.15
C PHE A 61 2.73 -2.92 7.02
N GLY A 62 1.99 -1.95 7.56
CA GLY A 62 2.54 -0.90 8.39
C GLY A 62 3.66 -0.11 7.69
N ASP A 63 4.81 -0.01 8.34
CA ASP A 63 6.00 0.70 7.87
C ASP A 63 6.89 -0.13 6.91
N GLN A 64 6.49 -1.37 6.61
CA GLN A 64 7.24 -2.27 5.73
C GLN A 64 6.95 -2.04 4.23
N VAL A 65 5.94 -1.22 3.93
CA VAL A 65 5.55 -0.83 2.57
C VAL A 65 5.32 0.67 2.53
N GLU A 66 5.87 1.34 1.53
CA GLU A 66 5.64 2.75 1.29
C GLU A 66 5.17 3.00 -0.14
N VAL A 67 4.14 3.82 -0.29
CA VAL A 67 3.68 4.29 -1.59
C VAL A 67 4.53 5.47 -2.06
N LEU A 68 5.14 5.32 -3.24
CA LEU A 68 5.92 6.36 -3.91
C LEU A 68 5.04 7.21 -4.83
N SER A 69 4.12 6.57 -5.56
CA SER A 69 3.22 7.25 -6.50
C SER A 69 1.91 6.46 -6.71
N PRO A 70 0.81 7.12 -7.12
CA PRO A 70 0.65 8.57 -7.21
C PRO A 70 0.39 9.22 -5.84
N PRO A 71 0.61 10.54 -5.68
CA PRO A 71 0.42 11.25 -4.41
C PRO A 71 -0.97 11.06 -3.79
N ARG A 72 -2.03 11.00 -4.60
CA ARG A 72 -3.41 10.75 -4.14
C ARG A 72 -3.57 9.47 -3.31
N VAL A 73 -2.75 8.44 -3.58
CA VAL A 73 -2.77 7.19 -2.80
C VAL A 73 -2.12 7.40 -1.44
N ARG A 74 -1.02 8.15 -1.37
CA ARG A 74 -0.38 8.52 -0.10
C ARG A 74 -1.34 9.32 0.79
N GLU A 75 -2.07 10.26 0.20
CA GLU A 75 -3.09 11.06 0.89
C GLU A 75 -4.23 10.18 1.44
N GLU A 76 -4.68 9.20 0.65
CA GLU A 76 -5.71 8.24 1.07
C GLU A 76 -5.24 7.37 2.24
N LEU A 77 -4.01 6.85 2.18
CA LEU A 77 -3.42 6.06 3.26
C LEU A 77 -3.21 6.88 4.54
N ALA A 78 -2.70 8.10 4.41
CA ALA A 78 -2.52 9.02 5.54
C ALA A 78 -3.86 9.34 6.23
N ARG A 79 -4.91 9.61 5.44
CA ARG A 79 -6.27 9.83 5.97
C ARG A 79 -6.80 8.61 6.72
N ALA A 80 -6.67 7.43 6.13
CA ALA A 80 -7.14 6.19 6.75
C ALA A 80 -6.37 5.87 8.04
N ALA A 81 -5.04 6.02 8.04
CA ALA A 81 -4.20 5.83 9.23
C ALA A 81 -4.54 6.81 10.36
N ALA A 82 -4.78 8.09 10.03
CA ALA A 82 -5.23 9.09 11.00
C ALA A 82 -6.58 8.69 11.62
N SER A 83 -7.56 8.30 10.79
CA SER A 83 -8.88 7.85 11.27
C SER A 83 -8.79 6.65 12.22
N VAL A 84 -7.94 5.68 11.91
CA VAL A 84 -7.68 4.53 12.79
C VAL A 84 -7.00 4.97 14.09
N THR A 85 -6.01 5.85 14.00
CA THR A 85 -5.29 6.38 15.18
C THR A 85 -6.22 7.12 16.13
N GLU A 86 -7.08 7.99 15.60
CA GLU A 86 -8.09 8.72 16.38
C GLU A 86 -9.06 7.78 17.10
N LEU A 87 -9.48 6.69 16.44
CA LEU A 87 -10.37 5.69 17.02
C LEU A 87 -9.74 5.04 18.26
N TYR A 88 -8.49 4.59 18.16
CA TYR A 88 -7.82 3.88 19.24
C TYR A 88 -7.30 4.80 20.34
N GLN A 89 -6.96 6.06 20.03
CA GLN A 89 -6.62 7.05 21.05
C GLN A 89 -7.83 7.39 21.93
N ARG A 90 -9.01 7.59 21.33
CA ARG A 90 -10.24 7.89 22.06
C ARG A 90 -10.67 6.75 22.98
N SER A 91 -10.46 5.50 22.58
CA SER A 91 -10.73 4.33 23.42
C SER A 91 -9.72 4.16 24.57
N GLY A 92 -8.53 4.76 24.46
CA GLY A 92 -7.52 4.79 25.53
C GLY A 92 -7.76 5.85 26.60
N GLU A 93 -8.60 6.85 26.33
CA GLU A 93 -8.99 7.94 27.26
C GLU A 93 -10.22 7.60 28.12
N ALA A 94 -10.50 6.32 28.38
CA ALA A 94 -11.53 5.96 29.36
C ALA A 94 -11.17 6.57 30.74
N PRO A 95 -12.09 7.32 31.39
CA PRO A 95 -11.80 7.91 32.69
C PRO A 95 -11.61 6.77 33.71
N GLY A 96 -10.42 6.73 34.32
CA GLY A 96 -10.14 5.90 35.49
C GLY A 96 -10.91 6.37 36.72
#